data_AF-A0A3D4EEZ9-F1
#
_entry.id   AF-A0A3D4EEZ9-F1
#
_cell.length_a   1.000
_cell.length_b   1.000
_cell.length_c   1.000
_cell.angle_alpha   90.00
_cell.angle_beta   90.00
_cell.angle_gamma   90.00
#
_symmetry.space_group_name_H-M   'P 1'
#
loop_
_entity.id
_entity.type
_entity.pdbx_description
1 polymer ?
#
loop_
_entity_poly.entity_id
_entity_poly.type
_entity_poly.pdbx_seq_one_letter_code
_entity_poly.pdbx_strand_id
1 'polypeptide(L)' 'MSEYFIPAGAGEAEFVEKRSSFLGHVRYVETEDEAKAFVAEMKKKFYDARHNCW' A
#
# COMPACT_ATOMS: atom_id res chain seq x y z
N MET A 1 -27.10 7.98 -1.10
CA MET A 1 -25.72 7.63 -0.72
C MET A 1 -24.83 8.74 -1.22
N SER A 2 -24.00 9.34 -0.36
CA SER A 2 -23.06 10.37 -0.79
C SER A 2 -21.99 9.75 -1.68
N GLU A 3 -21.74 10.36 -2.82
CA GLU A 3 -20.66 9.96 -3.71
C GLU A 3 -19.31 10.26 -3.03
N TYR A 4 -18.36 9.34 -3.17
CA TYR A 4 -17.00 9.50 -2.67
C TYR A 4 -16.02 8.98 -3.71
N PHE A 5 -14.83 9.55 -3.73
CA PHE A 5 -13.79 9.14 -4.65
C PHE A 5 -13.08 7.89 -4.12
N ILE A 6 -12.86 6.95 -5.03
CA ILE A 6 -12.01 5.78 -4.82
C ILE A 6 -10.77 5.90 -5.70
N PRO A 7 -9.66 5.23 -5.34
CA PRO A 7 -8.53 5.10 -6.24
C PRO A 7 -8.98 4.52 -7.58
N ALA A 8 -8.72 5.25 -8.68
CA ALA A 8 -9.08 4.80 -10.03
C ALA A 8 -8.25 3.59 -10.51
N GLY A 9 -7.16 3.27 -9.79
CA GLY A 9 -6.28 2.14 -10.05
C GLY A 9 -5.26 1.97 -8.94
N ALA A 10 -4.31 1.06 -9.15
CA ALA A 10 -3.15 0.94 -8.27
C ALA A 10 -2.24 2.16 -8.44
N GLY A 11 -1.70 2.66 -7.32
CA GLY A 11 -0.75 3.75 -7.29
C GLY A 11 0.46 3.39 -6.44
N GLU A 12 1.62 3.90 -6.81
CA GLU A 12 2.87 3.70 -6.09
C GLU A 12 3.56 5.07 -5.96
N ALA A 13 4.16 5.32 -4.80
CA ALA A 13 4.92 6.53 -4.53
C ALA A 13 6.18 6.16 -3.74
N GLU A 14 7.29 6.80 -4.07
CA GLU A 14 8.53 6.68 -3.33
C GLU A 14 8.91 8.06 -2.76
N PHE A 15 9.35 8.05 -1.51
CA PHE A 15 9.90 9.21 -0.85
C PHE A 15 11.19 8.83 -0.13
N VAL A 16 12.28 9.54 -0.39
CA VAL A 16 13.58 9.27 0.21
C VAL A 16 13.98 10.44 1.10
N GLU A 17 14.20 10.16 2.38
CA GLU A 17 14.66 11.16 3.35
C GLU A 17 15.78 10.59 4.21
N LYS A 18 16.92 11.30 4.29
CA LYS A 18 18.05 10.95 5.16
C LYS A 18 18.50 9.48 5.04
N ARG A 19 18.54 8.96 3.80
CA ARG A 19 18.86 7.54 3.46
C ARG A 19 17.81 6.51 3.87
N SER A 20 16.67 6.94 4.40
CA SER A 20 15.48 6.11 4.56
C SER A 20 14.62 6.22 3.32
N SER A 21 14.21 5.08 2.77
CA SER A 21 13.29 5.01 1.64
C SER A 21 11.91 4.60 2.15
N PHE A 22 10.90 5.38 1.79
CA PHE A 22 9.51 5.17 2.14
C PHE A 22 8.75 4.84 0.85
N LEU A 23 8.19 3.64 0.80
CA LEU A 23 7.45 3.11 -0.34
C LEU A 23 5.97 3.08 0.03
N GLY A 24 5.16 3.90 -0.63
CA GLY A 24 3.72 3.94 -0.51
C GLY A 24 3.06 3.18 -1.64
N HIS A 25 2.18 2.24 -1.32
CA HIS A 25 1.38 1.50 -2.29
C HIS A 25 -0.09 1.66 -1.95
N VAL A 26 -0.90 2.02 -2.95
CA VAL A 26 -2.36 2.15 -2.81
C VAL A 26 -3.05 1.30 -3.87
N ARG A 27 -4.11 0.60 -3.47
CA ARG A 27 -4.97 -0.17 -4.37
C ARG A 27 -6.39 -0.14 -3.80
N TYR A 28 -7.38 0.01 -4.68
CA TYR A 28 -8.78 -0.18 -4.31
C TYR A 28 -9.05 -1.67 -4.06
N VAL A 29 -9.80 -1.97 -2.99
CA VAL A 29 -10.22 -3.31 -2.60
C VAL A 29 -11.68 -3.25 -2.17
N GLU A 30 -12.45 -4.29 -2.49
CA GLU A 30 -13.87 -4.36 -2.17
C GLU A 30 -14.11 -5.10 -0.85
N THR A 31 -13.17 -5.95 -0.44
CA THR A 31 -13.29 -6.78 0.76
C THR A 31 -12.08 -6.69 1.68
N GLU A 32 -12.30 -7.01 2.96
CA GLU A 32 -11.23 -7.08 3.95
C GLU A 32 -10.20 -8.19 3.61
N ASP A 33 -10.64 -9.29 2.99
CA ASP A 33 -9.76 -10.38 2.61
C ASP A 33 -8.77 -9.95 1.51
N GLU A 34 -9.25 -9.20 0.51
CA GLU A 34 -8.41 -8.57 -0.51
C GLU A 34 -7.41 -7.58 0.10
N ALA A 35 -7.83 -6.81 1.09
CA ALA A 35 -6.95 -5.90 1.82
C ALA A 35 -5.82 -6.67 2.53
N LYS A 36 -6.16 -7.75 3.23
CA LYS A 36 -5.20 -8.62 3.93
C LYS A 36 -4.24 -9.31 2.96
N ALA A 37 -4.76 -9.81 1.83
CA ALA A 37 -3.97 -10.43 0.78
C ALA A 37 -2.96 -9.44 0.19
N PHE A 38 -3.37 -8.20 -0.05
CA PHE A 38 -2.50 -7.14 -0.54
C PHE A 38 -1.39 -6.78 0.46
N VAL A 39 -1.72 -6.60 1.74
CA VAL A 39 -0.72 -6.36 2.80
C VAL A 39 0.28 -7.52 2.87
N ALA A 40 -0.20 -8.77 2.79
CA ALA A 40 0.67 -9.94 2.81
C ALA A 40 1.59 -10.01 1.57
N GLU A 41 1.10 -9.62 0.39
CA GLU A 41 1.90 -9.49 -0.84
C GLU A 41 2.99 -8.43 -0.67
N MET A 42 2.66 -7.23 -0.18
CA MET A 42 3.61 -6.13 0.02
C MET A 42 4.66 -6.49 1.07
N LYS A 43 4.28 -7.14 2.17
CA LYS A 43 5.22 -7.60 3.19
C LYS A 43 6.19 -8.67 2.67
N LYS A 44 5.74 -9.53 1.75
CA LYS A 44 6.63 -10.51 1.08
C LYS A 44 7.56 -9.83 0.07
N LYS A 45 7.04 -8.88 -0.71
CA LYS A 45 7.80 -8.14 -1.72
C LYS A 45 8.90 -7.29 -1.08
N PHE A 46 8.60 -6.62 0.03
CA PHE A 46 9.50 -5.75 0.79
C PHE A 46 9.82 -6.36 2.16
N TYR A 47 10.30 -7.60 2.14
CA TYR A 47 10.61 -8.36 3.36
C TYR A 47 11.78 -7.76 4.15
N ASP A 48 12.62 -6.97 3.49
CA ASP A 48 13.79 -6.28 4.03
C ASP A 48 13.46 -4.89 4.59
N ALA A 49 12.22 -4.41 4.38
CA ALA A 49 11.76 -3.16 4.98
C ALA A 49 11.75 -3.26 6.51
N ARG A 50 12.35 -2.28 7.18
CA ARG A 50 12.39 -2.21 8.65
C ARG A 50 11.00 -2.11 9.27
N HIS A 51 10.09 -1.45 8.57
CA HIS A 51 8.69 -1.26 8.96
C HIS A 51 7.81 -1.47 7.73
N ASN A 52 6.72 -2.20 7.93
CA ASN A 52 5.66 -2.35 6.94
C ASN A 52 4.38 -1.94 7.67
N CYS A 53 3.88 -0.74 7.39
CA CYS A 53 2.74 -0.14 8.09
C CYS A 53 1.52 -0.14 7.16
N TRP A 54 0.35 -0.51 7.67
CA TRP A 54 -0.93 -0.56 6.96
C TRP A 54 -2.09 -0.19 7.89
#